data_AF-N9MZ72-F1
#
_entry.id   AF-N9MZ72-F1
#
_cell.length_a   1.000
_cell.length_b   1.000
_cell.length_c   1.000
_cell.angle_alpha   90.00
_cell.angle_beta   90.00
_cell.angle_gamma   90.00
#
_symmetry.space_group_name_H-M   'P 1'
#
loop_
_entity.id
_entity.type
_entity.pdbx_description
1 polymer ?
#
loop_
_entity_poly.entity_id
_entity_poly.type
_entity_poly.pdbx_seq_one_letter_code
_entity_poly.pdbx_strand_id
1 'polypeptide(L)'
;MQTRNPLLDHFDGIVVGRLFAKDFAQPQRDFDFYRTRSIDQIECSISNVSSAHTYPEFIAAVASANAFIDSAYNLEVIDLNEKVQWVGKLHAAHKNQLVEA
;
A
#
# COMPACT_ATOMS: atom_id res chain seq x y z
N MET A 1 0.62 24.04 -34.75
CA MET A 1 1.74 23.14 -34.41
C MET A 1 2.28 23.57 -33.07
N GLN A 2 2.12 22.77 -32.01
CA GLN A 2 2.75 23.07 -30.72
C GLN A 2 4.25 22.82 -30.86
N THR A 3 5.05 23.87 -30.65
CA THR A 3 6.49 23.77 -30.49
C THR A 3 6.80 22.91 -29.27
N ARG A 4 7.21 21.66 -29.48
CA ARG A 4 7.76 20.82 -28.41
C ARG A 4 8.99 21.52 -27.85
N ASN A 5 8.99 21.76 -26.55
CA ASN A 5 10.11 22.40 -25.88
C ASN A 5 11.24 21.35 -25.74
N PRO A 6 12.39 21.51 -26.42
CA PRO A 6 13.45 20.51 -26.42
C PRO A 6 14.02 20.24 -25.03
N LEU A 7 13.90 21.20 -24.11
CA LEU A 7 14.33 21.07 -22.72
C LEU A 7 13.42 20.13 -21.91
N LEU A 8 12.11 20.12 -22.21
CA LEU A 8 11.18 19.16 -21.61
C LEU A 8 11.43 17.75 -22.14
N ASP A 9 11.65 17.60 -23.45
CA ASP A 9 11.98 16.31 -24.07
C ASP A 9 13.30 15.71 -23.51
N HIS A 10 14.29 16.55 -23.19
CA HIS A 10 15.56 16.10 -22.59
C HIS A 10 15.39 15.68 -21.12
N PHE A 11 14.66 16.45 -20.32
CA PHE A 11 14.36 16.11 -18.93
C PHE A 11 13.56 14.80 -18.85
N ASP A 12 12.52 14.66 -19.67
CA ASP A 12 11.69 13.46 -19.75
C ASP A 12 12.54 12.24 -20.14
N GLY A 13 13.44 12.40 -21.11
CA GLY A 13 14.38 11.35 -21.51
C GLY A 13 15.32 10.90 -20.38
N ILE A 14 15.83 11.83 -19.56
CA ILE A 14 16.66 11.51 -18.40
C ILE A 14 15.85 10.81 -17.31
N VAL A 15 14.65 11.32 -17.00
CA VAL A 15 13.78 10.76 -15.95
C VAL A 15 13.35 9.35 -16.32
N VAL A 16 12.88 9.13 -17.55
CA VAL A 16 12.55 7.80 -18.07
C VAL A 16 13.78 6.90 -18.05
N GLY A 17 14.93 7.38 -18.53
CA GLY A 17 16.18 6.62 -18.52
C GLY A 17 16.62 6.19 -17.11
N ARG A 18 16.38 7.03 -16.08
CA ARG A 18 16.68 6.69 -14.69
C ARG A 18 15.68 5.78 -14.02
N LEU A 19 14.39 5.97 -14.29
CA LEU A 19 13.34 5.07 -13.81
C LEU A 19 13.59 3.61 -14.20
N PHE A 20 14.10 3.39 -15.42
CA PHE A 20 14.33 2.04 -15.96
C PHE A 20 15.80 1.61 -15.96
N ALA A 21 16.68 2.33 -15.26
CA ALA A 21 18.09 1.95 -15.16
C ALA A 21 18.25 0.70 -14.26
N LYS A 22 19.23 -0.16 -14.55
CA LYS A 22 19.43 -1.44 -13.84
C LYS A 22 19.76 -1.28 -12.35
N ASP A 23 20.30 -0.13 -11.97
CA ASP A 23 20.61 0.30 -10.60
C ASP A 23 19.40 0.92 -9.89
N PHE A 24 18.40 1.36 -10.65
CA PHE A 24 17.11 1.76 -10.14
C PHE A 24 16.31 0.48 -9.92
N ALA A 25 16.39 -0.08 -8.70
CA ALA A 25 15.82 -1.37 -8.30
C ALA A 25 14.27 -1.40 -8.31
N GLN A 26 13.64 -0.82 -9.34
CA GLN A 26 12.24 -1.04 -9.63
C GLN A 26 12.04 -2.52 -9.90
N PRO A 27 11.06 -3.15 -9.22
CA PRO A 27 10.56 -4.43 -9.64
C PRO A 27 10.24 -4.35 -11.15
N GLN A 28 10.49 -5.41 -11.90
CA GLN A 28 9.79 -5.56 -13.18
C GLN A 28 8.28 -5.40 -12.90
N ARG A 29 7.46 -5.03 -13.89
CA ARG A 29 5.99 -4.96 -13.74
C ARG A 29 5.43 -6.34 -13.40
N ASP A 30 5.61 -6.71 -12.15
CA ASP A 30 5.41 -8.01 -11.56
C ASP A 30 4.26 -7.80 -10.60
N PHE A 31 3.08 -8.10 -11.13
CA PHE A 31 1.85 -7.97 -10.39
C PHE A 31 1.90 -8.82 -9.11
N ASP A 32 2.57 -9.96 -9.13
CA ASP A 32 2.73 -10.84 -7.96
C ASP A 32 3.62 -10.18 -6.90
N PHE A 33 4.67 -9.46 -7.32
CA PHE A 33 5.48 -8.66 -6.39
C PHE A 33 4.63 -7.59 -5.69
N TYR A 34 3.88 -6.78 -6.46
CA TYR A 34 3.06 -5.72 -5.88
C TYR A 34 1.95 -6.28 -4.99
N ARG A 35 1.34 -7.40 -5.40
CA ARG A 35 0.35 -8.10 -4.59
C ARG A 35 0.91 -8.60 -3.28
N THR A 36 2.07 -9.24 -3.30
CA THR A 36 2.75 -9.71 -2.09
C THR A 36 3.03 -8.54 -1.15
N ARG A 37 3.57 -7.44 -1.66
CA ARG A 37 3.87 -6.25 -0.84
C ARG A 37 2.62 -5.60 -0.25
N SER A 38 1.54 -5.50 -1.01
CA SER A 38 0.27 -4.97 -0.50
C SER A 38 -0.31 -5.86 0.60
N ILE A 39 -0.26 -7.18 0.42
CA ILE A 39 -0.72 -8.13 1.46
C ILE A 39 0.14 -8.01 2.72
N ASP A 40 1.46 -7.98 2.60
CA ASP A 40 2.38 -7.79 3.74
C ASP A 40 2.05 -6.53 4.55
N GLN A 41 1.73 -5.42 3.86
CA GLN A 41 1.36 -4.15 4.50
C GLN A 41 0.03 -4.24 5.25
N ILE A 42 -0.97 -4.92 4.67
CA ILE A 42 -2.27 -5.17 5.33
C ILE A 42 -2.06 -6.05 6.56
N GLU A 43 -1.32 -7.15 6.45
CA GLU A 43 -1.06 -8.06 7.56
C GLU A 43 -0.30 -7.39 8.70
N CYS A 44 0.76 -6.65 8.38
CA CYS A 44 1.57 -5.94 9.36
C CYS A 44 0.74 -4.88 10.10
N SER A 45 -0.05 -4.09 9.37
CA SER A 45 -0.88 -3.05 10.00
C SER A 45 -1.99 -3.63 10.88
N ILE A 46 -2.63 -4.74 10.49
CA ILE A 46 -3.59 -5.44 11.35
C ILE A 46 -2.91 -6.02 12.59
N SER A 47 -1.71 -6.59 12.45
CA SER A 47 -0.92 -7.06 13.60
C SER A 47 -0.61 -5.93 14.57
N ASN A 48 -0.26 -4.74 14.05
CA ASN A 48 -0.01 -3.55 14.86
C ASN A 48 -1.25 -3.05 15.62
N VAL A 49 -2.47 -3.30 15.12
CA VAL A 49 -3.70 -2.99 15.87
C VAL A 49 -3.77 -3.81 17.15
N SER A 50 -3.46 -5.10 17.07
CA SER A 50 -3.49 -6.03 18.21
C SER A 50 -2.32 -5.86 19.17
N SER A 51 -1.23 -5.21 18.76
CA SER A 51 -0.03 -5.01 19.58
C SER A 51 0.15 -3.57 20.08
N ALA A 52 -0.77 -2.66 19.73
CA ALA A 52 -0.69 -1.27 20.15
C ALA A 52 -0.82 -1.13 21.68
N HIS A 53 0.13 -0.45 22.31
CA HIS A 53 0.13 -0.26 23.78
C HIS A 53 -0.40 1.10 24.20
N THR A 54 -0.59 2.01 23.24
CA THR A 54 -1.15 3.34 23.48
C THR A 54 -2.30 3.63 22.52
N TYR A 55 -3.24 4.47 22.97
CA TYR A 55 -4.37 4.87 22.14
C TYR A 55 -3.95 5.55 20.81
N PRO A 56 -2.93 6.44 20.77
CA PRO A 56 -2.45 7.00 19.50
C PRO A 56 -1.89 5.97 18.53
N GLU A 57 -1.09 5.00 19.01
CA GLU A 57 -0.56 3.91 18.19
C GLU A 57 -1.70 3.06 17.61
N PHE A 58 -2.71 2.75 18.43
CA PHE A 58 -3.88 2.00 18.02
C PHE A 58 -4.62 2.70 16.88
N ILE A 59 -4.93 4.00 17.03
CA ILE A 59 -5.61 4.79 16.00
C ILE A 59 -4.77 4.86 14.72
N ALA A 60 -3.46 5.05 14.83
CA ALA A 60 -2.57 5.07 13.67
C ALA A 60 -2.54 3.72 12.94
N ALA A 61 -2.50 2.60 13.67
CA ALA A 61 -2.52 1.26 13.11
C ALA A 61 -3.84 0.96 12.37
N VAL A 62 -4.98 1.33 12.97
CA VAL A 62 -6.31 1.18 12.35
C VAL A 62 -6.43 2.04 11.08
N ALA A 63 -5.98 3.29 11.12
CA ALA A 63 -5.98 4.17 9.95
C ALA A 63 -5.10 3.62 8.84
N SER A 64 -3.90 3.11 9.18
CA SER A 64 -2.97 2.51 8.22
C SER A 64 -3.55 1.26 7.57
N ALA A 65 -4.16 0.37 8.36
CA ALA A 65 -4.79 -0.84 7.85
C ALA A 65 -5.92 -0.54 6.85
N ASN A 66 -6.80 0.41 7.18
CA ASN A 66 -7.85 0.85 6.25
C ASN A 66 -7.25 1.42 4.95
N ALA A 67 -6.24 2.29 5.05
CA ALA A 67 -5.60 2.89 3.88
C ALA A 67 -4.95 1.83 2.98
N PHE A 68 -4.29 0.81 3.55
CA PHE A 68 -3.68 -0.27 2.76
C PHE A 68 -4.72 -1.17 2.10
N ILE A 69 -5.81 -1.51 2.80
CA ILE A 69 -6.92 -2.30 2.23
C ILE A 69 -7.57 -1.54 1.06
N ASP A 70 -7.87 -0.26 1.24
CA ASP A 70 -8.47 0.56 0.19
C ASP A 70 -7.54 0.76 -1.00
N SER A 71 -6.25 1.00 -0.75
CA SER A 71 -5.24 1.10 -1.79
C SER A 71 -5.13 -0.19 -2.61
N ALA A 72 -5.04 -1.35 -1.94
CA ALA A 72 -4.96 -2.64 -2.62
C ALA A 72 -6.19 -2.91 -3.50
N TYR A 73 -7.38 -2.54 -3.03
CA TYR A 73 -8.61 -2.69 -3.81
C TYR A 73 -8.67 -1.72 -5.00
N ASN A 74 -8.34 -0.44 -4.79
CA ASN A 74 -8.39 0.58 -5.83
C ASN A 74 -7.32 0.37 -6.92
N LEU A 75 -6.22 -0.30 -6.58
CA LEU A 75 -5.18 -0.71 -7.53
C LEU A 75 -5.44 -2.08 -8.15
N GLU A 76 -6.61 -2.68 -7.89
CA GLU A 76 -7.03 -4.00 -8.38
C GLU A 76 -6.05 -5.13 -8.02
N VAL A 77 -5.30 -4.94 -6.93
CA VAL A 77 -4.38 -5.94 -6.36
C VAL A 77 -5.16 -7.05 -5.63
N ILE A 78 -6.30 -6.68 -5.05
CA ILE A 78 -7.27 -7.58 -4.43
C ILE A 78 -8.66 -7.32 -4.99
N ASP A 79 -9.51 -8.34 -4.98
CA ASP A 79 -10.92 -8.21 -5.37
C ASP A 79 -11.82 -7.71 -4.22
N LEU A 80 -13.11 -7.51 -4.53
CA LEU A 80 -14.10 -7.05 -3.54
C LEU A 80 -14.31 -8.07 -2.40
N ASN A 81 -14.25 -9.36 -2.70
CA ASN A 81 -14.44 -10.41 -1.70
C ASN A 81 -13.26 -10.46 -0.73
N GLU A 82 -12.03 -10.36 -1.24
CA GLU A 82 -10.81 -10.22 -0.45
C GLU A 82 -10.86 -8.94 0.41
N LYS A 83 -11.30 -7.81 -0.16
CA LYS A 83 -11.48 -6.56 0.62
C LYS A 83 -12.43 -6.77 1.81
N VAL A 84 -13.57 -7.42 1.59
CA VAL A 84 -14.53 -7.72 2.68
C VAL A 84 -13.89 -8.60 3.76
N GLN A 85 -13.10 -9.61 3.37
CA GLN A 85 -12.38 -10.46 4.33
C GLN A 85 -11.36 -9.67 5.15
N TRP A 86 -10.58 -8.78 4.52
CA TRP A 86 -9.61 -7.95 5.22
C TRP A 86 -10.25 -6.96 6.18
N VAL A 87 -11.35 -6.30 5.76
CA VAL A 87 -12.14 -5.43 6.65
C VAL A 87 -12.69 -6.21 7.84
N GLY A 88 -13.16 -7.44 7.62
CA GLY A 88 -13.61 -8.32 8.71
C GLY A 88 -12.49 -8.66 9.71
N LYS A 89 -11.28 -8.97 9.23
CA LYS A 89 -10.11 -9.22 10.08
C LYS A 89 -9.71 -7.97 10.89
N LEU A 90 -9.69 -6.80 10.26
CA LEU A 90 -9.41 -5.54 10.95
C LEU A 90 -10.43 -5.24 12.04
N HIS A 91 -11.72 -5.47 11.76
CA HIS A 91 -12.78 -5.28 12.76
C HIS A 91 -12.63 -6.22 13.96
N ALA A 92 -12.26 -7.48 13.73
CA ALA A 92 -11.97 -8.43 14.79
C ALA A 92 -10.78 -7.99 15.65
N ALA A 93 -9.66 -7.58 15.03
CA ALA A 93 -8.49 -7.06 15.75
C ALA A 93 -8.83 -5.82 16.59
N HIS A 94 -9.56 -4.86 16.00
CA HIS A 94 -10.02 -3.66 16.71
C HIS A 94 -10.88 -4.00 17.93
N LYS A 95 -11.83 -4.94 17.78
CA LYS A 95 -12.70 -5.36 18.87
C LYS A 95 -11.92 -6.06 19.99
N ASN A 96 -11.01 -6.97 19.65
CA ASN A 96 -10.23 -7.70 20.65
C ASN A 96 -9.37 -6.73 21.48
N GLN A 97 -8.71 -5.76 20.82
CA GLN A 97 -7.89 -4.78 21.52
C GLN A 97 -8.69 -3.93 22.51
N LEU A 98 -9.94 -3.55 22.18
CA LEU A 98 -10.79 -2.78 23.09
C LEU A 98 -11.39 -3.59 24.24
N VAL A 99 -11.48 -4.92 24.09
CA VAL A 99 -11.99 -5.82 25.14
C VAL A 99 -10.87 -6.27 26.08
N GLU A 100 -9.64 -6.36 25.59
CA GLU A 100 -8.45 -6.81 26.35
C GLU A 100 -7.63 -5.66 26.97
N ALA A 101 -7.85 -4.39 26.57
CA ALA A 101 -7.19 -3.20 27.14
C ALA A 101 -7.90 -2.65 28.38
#